data_AF-A0A830D7G8-F1
#
_entry.id   AF-A0A830D7G8-F1
#
_cell.length_a   1.000
_cell.length_b   1.000
_cell.length_c   1.000
_cell.angle_alpha   90.00
_cell.angle_beta   90.00
_cell.angle_gamma   90.00
#
_symmetry.space_group_name_H-M   'P 1'
#
loop_
_entity.id
_entity.type
_entity.pdbx_description
1 polymer ?
#
loop_
_entity_poly.entity_id
_entity_poly.type
_entity_poly.pdbx_seq_one_letter_code
_entity_poly.pdbx_strand_id
1 'polypeptide(L)'
;MQFAWIFTSPKNCAEWLDTKPPGTVVYISFGSVVHLKQEQIDEIAHGLLLSEVSFIWVMKQPPPEMAAEPHVLPEGFLERAGDKGKVVRWAPQEGVLAHPATACFVTHCGWNSTMEAVASGVSGGGVAAVGGPGDGCQVLG
;
A
#
# COMPACT_ATOMS: atom_id res chain seq x y z
N MET A 1 17.76 -9.61 -12.90
CA MET A 1 17.37 -10.46 -11.74
C MET A 1 16.81 -9.55 -10.65
N GLN A 2 15.52 -9.25 -10.68
CA GLN A 2 14.88 -8.21 -9.85
C GLN A 2 14.03 -8.84 -8.74
N PHE A 3 14.55 -9.86 -8.04
CA PHE A 3 13.70 -10.73 -7.20
C PHE A 3 14.11 -10.83 -5.71
N ALA A 4 15.21 -10.18 -5.27
CA ALA A 4 15.75 -10.45 -3.94
C ALA A 4 15.82 -9.25 -2.95
N TRP A 5 15.60 -7.99 -3.36
CA TRP A 5 16.08 -6.84 -2.56
C TRP A 5 15.03 -5.80 -2.13
N ILE A 6 13.73 -6.00 -2.41
CA ILE A 6 12.71 -4.96 -2.12
C ILE A 6 12.32 -4.93 -0.62
N PHE A 7 12.85 -5.81 0.22
CA PHE A 7 12.26 -6.07 1.53
C PHE A 7 12.91 -5.24 2.64
N THR A 8 12.28 -4.11 2.94
CA THR A 8 12.60 -3.35 4.16
C THR A 8 12.12 -4.14 5.39
N SER A 9 12.96 -4.30 6.43
CA SER A 9 12.60 -5.02 7.65
C SER A 9 11.56 -4.23 8.48
N PRO A 10 10.70 -4.87 9.30
CA PRO A 10 9.65 -4.21 10.08
C PRO A 10 10.09 -2.99 10.89
N LYS A 11 11.31 -3.02 11.44
CA LYS A 11 11.89 -1.89 12.18
C LYS A 11 12.05 -0.64 11.30
N ASN A 12 12.38 -0.85 10.03
CA ASN A 12 12.54 0.22 9.06
C ASN A 12 11.20 0.81 8.60
N CYS A 13 10.07 0.13 8.81
CA CYS A 13 8.76 0.70 8.49
C CYS A 13 8.41 1.81 9.48
N ALA A 14 8.60 1.57 10.77
CA ALA A 14 8.39 2.58 11.81
C ALA A 14 9.36 3.76 11.64
N GLU A 15 10.66 3.49 11.51
CA GLU A 15 11.67 4.54 11.32
C GLU A 15 11.42 5.39 10.07
N TRP A 16 10.88 4.79 9.00
CA TRP A 16 10.52 5.54 7.81
C TRP A 16 9.23 6.36 8.01
N LEU A 17 8.24 5.81 8.72
CA LEU A 17 7.02 6.55 9.07
C LEU A 17 7.33 7.77 9.94
N ASP A 18 8.32 7.67 10.84
CA ASP A 18 8.80 8.79 11.67
C ASP A 18 9.35 9.96 10.82
N THR A 19 9.80 9.70 9.59
CA THR A 19 10.29 10.74 8.67
C THR A 19 9.16 11.47 7.93
N LYS A 20 7.92 10.98 8.02
CA LYS A 20 6.77 11.52 7.27
C LYS A 20 5.90 12.40 8.16
N PRO A 21 5.32 13.48 7.62
CA PRO A 21 4.37 14.30 8.38
C PRO A 21 3.14 13.49 8.84
N PRO A 22 2.49 13.89 9.94
CA PRO A 22 1.24 13.29 10.38
C PRO A 22 0.16 13.29 9.29
N GLY A 23 -0.54 12.17 9.12
CA GLY A 23 -1.66 12.03 8.19
C GLY A 23 -1.30 12.17 6.71
N THR A 24 -0.11 11.75 6.28
CA THR A 24 0.31 11.82 4.85
C THR A 24 0.58 10.47 4.21
N VAL A 25 0.60 9.37 4.98
CA VAL A 25 0.99 8.05 4.49
C VAL A 25 -0.24 7.18 4.25
N VAL A 26 -0.30 6.57 3.06
CA VAL A 26 -1.27 5.55 2.71
C VAL A 26 -0.69 4.17 2.98
N TYR A 27 -1.37 3.37 3.81
CA TYR A 27 -1.05 1.97 4.02
C TYR A 27 -1.90 1.11 3.09
N ILE A 28 -1.30 0.16 2.38
CA ILE A 28 -1.97 -0.71 1.42
C ILE A 28 -1.66 -2.16 1.79
N SER A 29 -2.68 -2.94 2.15
CA SER A 29 -2.53 -4.36 2.46
C SER A 29 -3.82 -5.12 2.18
N PHE A 30 -3.71 -6.18 1.37
CA PHE A 30 -4.85 -6.98 0.93
C PHE A 30 -5.13 -8.22 1.82
N GLY A 31 -4.50 -8.30 3.00
CA GLY A 31 -4.70 -9.43 3.91
C GLY A 31 -4.11 -10.74 3.41
N SER A 32 -4.48 -11.87 4.02
CA SER A 32 -3.96 -13.22 3.69
C SER A 32 -4.82 -13.99 2.69
N VAL A 33 -6.07 -13.57 2.48
CA VAL A 33 -7.07 -14.35 1.73
C VAL A 33 -7.01 -14.05 0.23
N VAL A 34 -6.32 -12.98 -0.15
CA VAL A 34 -6.48 -12.32 -1.45
C VAL A 34 -5.19 -12.40 -2.21
N HIS A 35 -5.32 -12.85 -3.45
CA HIS A 35 -4.23 -12.92 -4.39
C HIS A 35 -4.58 -12.05 -5.58
N LEU A 36 -3.80 -11.00 -5.77
CA LEU A 36 -3.96 -10.08 -6.89
C LEU A 36 -3.39 -10.73 -8.15
N LYS A 37 -3.95 -10.38 -9.31
CA LYS A 37 -3.32 -10.69 -10.59
C LYS A 37 -2.22 -9.67 -10.90
N GLN A 38 -1.33 -10.00 -11.83
CA GLN A 38 -0.25 -9.09 -12.23
C GLN A 38 -0.81 -7.76 -12.75
N GLU A 39 -1.91 -7.77 -13.49
CA GLU A 39 -2.53 -6.55 -14.02
C GLU A 39 -2.96 -5.61 -12.89
N GLN A 40 -3.44 -6.16 -11.77
CA GLN A 40 -3.82 -5.36 -10.60
C GLN A 40 -2.59 -4.79 -9.88
N ILE A 41 -1.48 -5.53 -9.83
CA ILE A 41 -0.19 -5.02 -9.29
C ILE A 41 0.28 -3.81 -10.12
N ASP A 42 0.17 -3.90 -11.45
CA ASP A 42 0.58 -2.83 -12.36
C ASP A 42 -0.32 -1.59 -12.20
N GLU A 43 -1.64 -1.78 -12.05
CA GLU A 43 -2.58 -0.70 -11.77
C GLU A 43 -2.30 -0.02 -10.42
N ILE A 44 -2.00 -0.78 -9.34
CA ILE A 44 -1.59 -0.22 -8.04
C ILE A 44 -0.35 0.64 -8.20
N ALA A 45 0.68 0.08 -8.84
CA ALA A 45 1.94 0.76 -9.04
C ALA A 45 1.74 2.07 -9.82
N HIS A 46 0.91 2.04 -10.87
CA HIS A 46 0.61 3.22 -11.66
C HIS A 46 -0.17 4.28 -10.87
N GLY A 47 -1.21 3.89 -10.13
CA GLY A 47 -1.98 4.81 -9.29
C GLY A 47 -1.16 5.46 -8.18
N LEU A 48 -0.25 4.71 -7.55
CA LEU A 48 0.66 5.23 -6.54
C LEU A 48 1.61 6.29 -7.10
N LEU A 49 2.17 6.06 -8.28
CA LEU A 49 3.07 7.02 -8.92
C LEU A 49 2.33 8.29 -9.38
N LEU A 50 1.09 8.17 -9.85
CA LEU A 50 0.28 9.31 -10.29
C LEU A 50 -0.23 10.17 -9.14
N SER A 51 -0.56 9.54 -8.00
CA SER A 51 -1.11 10.26 -6.84
C SER A 51 -0.05 11.02 -6.03
N GLU A 52 1.23 10.72 -6.24
CA GLU A 52 2.37 11.36 -5.56
C GLU A 52 2.36 11.28 -4.02
N VAL A 53 1.49 10.45 -3.44
CA VAL A 53 1.36 10.25 -1.99
C VAL A 53 2.54 9.46 -1.43
N SER A 54 2.77 9.59 -0.12
CA SER A 54 3.66 8.66 0.58
C SER A 54 2.91 7.36 0.86
N PHE A 55 3.54 6.20 0.68
CA PHE A 55 2.88 4.92 0.86
C PHE A 55 3.75 3.81 1.46
N ILE A 56 3.10 2.91 2.19
CA ILE A 56 3.60 1.57 2.51
C ILE A 56 2.67 0.56 1.85
N TRP A 57 3.22 -0.23 0.93
CA TRP A 57 2.47 -1.27 0.24
C TRP A 57 2.99 -2.66 0.61
N VAL A 58 2.12 -3.46 1.22
CA VAL A 58 2.37 -4.88 1.49
C VAL A 58 2.03 -5.68 0.22
N MET A 59 3.06 -5.93 -0.60
CA MET A 59 2.96 -6.75 -1.80
C MET A 59 3.38 -8.19 -1.50
N LYS A 60 2.41 -9.10 -1.56
CA LYS A 60 2.64 -10.54 -1.39
C LYS A 60 2.85 -11.20 -2.74
N GLN A 61 3.68 -12.23 -2.76
CA GLN A 61 3.85 -13.09 -3.93
C GLN A 61 2.76 -14.16 -3.93
N PRO A 62 2.34 -14.68 -5.10
CA PRO A 62 1.44 -15.82 -5.17
C PRO A 62 2.03 -17.02 -4.42
N PRO A 63 1.19 -17.81 -3.72
CA PRO A 63 1.67 -19.01 -3.04
C PRO A 63 2.13 -20.05 -4.07
N PRO A 64 3.14 -20.88 -3.75
CA PRO A 64 3.66 -21.89 -4.67
C PRO A 64 2.58 -22.85 -5.21
N GLU A 65 1.55 -23.09 -4.39
CA GLU A 65 0.36 -23.91 -4.67
C GLU A 65 -0.42 -23.44 -5.91
N MET A 66 -0.36 -22.15 -6.25
CA MET A 66 -1.21 -21.51 -7.26
C MET A 66 -0.65 -21.62 -8.69
N ALA A 67 0.54 -22.20 -8.88
CA ALA A 67 1.23 -22.30 -10.17
C ALA A 67 1.25 -20.99 -10.97
N ALA A 68 1.33 -19.86 -10.26
CA ALA A 68 1.33 -18.52 -10.82
C ALA A 68 2.75 -17.94 -10.81
N GLU A 69 3.06 -17.15 -11.83
CA GLU A 69 4.33 -16.43 -11.91
C GLU A 69 4.46 -15.41 -10.76
N PRO A 70 5.69 -15.19 -10.24
CA PRO A 70 5.94 -14.16 -9.26
C PRO A 70 5.51 -12.77 -9.76
N HIS A 71 4.92 -11.98 -8.87
CA HIS A 71 4.62 -10.59 -9.19
C HIS A 71 5.88 -9.77 -9.38
N VAL A 72 5.86 -8.98 -10.45
CA VAL A 72 6.90 -7.99 -10.78
C VAL A 72 6.33 -6.59 -10.62
N LEU A 73 7.18 -5.65 -10.19
CA LEU A 73 6.82 -4.23 -10.24
C LEU A 73 7.18 -3.68 -11.62
N PRO A 74 6.48 -2.65 -12.11
CA PRO A 74 6.85 -1.96 -13.33
C PRO A 74 8.31 -1.47 -13.28
N GLU A 75 8.96 -1.46 -14.45
CA GLU A 75 10.33 -0.99 -14.56
C GLU A 75 10.49 0.45 -14.04
N GLY A 76 11.53 0.67 -13.24
CA GLY A 76 11.80 1.97 -12.61
C GLY A 76 10.79 2.40 -11.54
N PHE A 77 9.84 1.54 -11.13
CA PHE A 77 8.82 1.92 -10.14
C PHE A 77 9.44 2.45 -8.83
N LEU A 78 10.39 1.71 -8.25
CA LEU A 78 11.02 2.10 -6.98
C LEU A 78 11.88 3.36 -7.12
N GLU A 79 12.51 3.56 -8.27
CA GLU A 79 13.32 4.74 -8.57
C GLU A 79 12.43 5.98 -8.68
N ARG A 80 11.28 5.85 -9.36
CA ARG A 80 10.27 6.91 -9.50
C ARG A 80 9.56 7.20 -8.17
N ALA A 81 9.30 6.18 -7.36
CA ALA A 81 8.71 6.34 -6.04
C ALA A 81 9.68 7.01 -5.05
N GLY A 82 10.99 6.80 -5.23
CA GLY A 82 12.03 7.44 -4.42
C GLY A 82 11.85 7.18 -2.93
N ASP A 83 11.90 8.23 -2.12
CA ASP A 83 11.71 8.17 -0.67
C ASP A 83 10.22 8.21 -0.25
N LYS A 84 9.29 8.39 -1.19
CA LYS A 84 7.84 8.44 -0.94
C LYS A 84 7.23 7.04 -0.74
N GLY A 85 7.85 5.99 -1.27
CA GLY A 85 7.27 4.66 -1.30
C GLY A 85 8.12 3.59 -0.61
N LYS A 86 7.47 2.73 0.18
CA LYS A 86 8.02 1.43 0.58
C LYS A 86 7.13 0.29 0.12
N VAL A 87 7.71 -0.68 -0.58
CA VAL A 87 7.06 -1.95 -0.87
C VAL A 87 7.66 -3.02 0.03
N VAL A 88 6.84 -3.79 0.72
CA VAL A 88 7.29 -4.81 1.69
C VAL A 88 6.48 -6.09 1.54
N ARG A 89 7.01 -7.23 1.97
CA ARG A 89 6.26 -8.51 2.03
C ARG A 89 5.33 -8.59 3.23
N TRP A 90 5.70 -7.88 4.30
CA TRP A 90 5.01 -7.89 5.56
C TRP A 90 5.34 -6.63 6.35
N ALA A 91 4.35 -6.13 7.08
CA ALA A 91 4.49 -5.04 8.03
C ALA A 91 3.59 -5.33 9.25
N PRO A 92 3.95 -4.81 10.45
CA PRO A 92 3.10 -4.92 11.62
C PRO A 92 1.89 -4.00 11.46
N GLN A 93 0.80 -4.52 10.89
CA GLN A 93 -0.39 -3.74 10.52
C GLN A 93 -0.89 -2.84 11.65
N GLU A 94 -1.04 -3.36 12.87
CA GLU A 94 -1.46 -2.57 14.04
C GLU A 94 -0.51 -1.39 14.31
N GLY A 95 0.81 -1.62 14.23
CA GLY A 95 1.81 -0.58 14.44
C GLY A 95 1.82 0.49 13.34
N VAL A 96 1.59 0.09 12.08
CA VAL A 96 1.49 1.03 10.96
C VAL A 96 0.20 1.85 11.06
N LEU A 97 -0.93 1.22 11.38
CA LEU A 97 -2.22 1.91 11.51
C LEU A 97 -2.26 2.84 12.72
N ALA A 98 -1.60 2.49 13.84
CA ALA A 98 -1.51 3.35 15.02
C ALA A 98 -0.53 4.52 14.85
N HIS A 99 0.25 4.56 13.77
CA HIS A 99 1.27 5.58 13.58
C HIS A 99 0.64 6.93 13.14
N PRO A 100 1.00 8.07 13.74
CA PRO A 100 0.41 9.38 13.41
C PRO A 100 0.58 9.80 11.94
N ALA A 101 1.63 9.35 11.27
CA ALA A 101 1.86 9.59 9.85
C ALA A 101 0.84 8.91 8.92
N THR A 102 0.16 7.86 9.39
CA THR A 102 -0.81 7.11 8.58
C THR A 102 -2.11 7.88 8.48
N ALA A 103 -2.62 8.05 7.26
CA ALA A 103 -3.88 8.75 6.95
C ALA A 103 -4.94 7.83 6.36
N CYS A 104 -4.55 6.77 5.67
CA CYS A 104 -5.48 5.93 4.94
C CYS A 104 -5.03 4.48 4.93
N PHE A 105 -6.00 3.56 4.95
CA PHE A 105 -5.79 2.14 4.81
C PHE A 105 -6.59 1.59 3.63
N VAL A 106 -5.88 1.04 2.63
CA VAL A 106 -6.47 0.37 1.48
C VAL A 106 -6.43 -1.14 1.69
N THR A 107 -7.60 -1.78 1.65
CA THR A 107 -7.78 -3.22 1.83
C THR A 107 -8.58 -3.84 0.68
N HIS A 108 -8.69 -5.17 0.68
CA HIS A 108 -9.25 -5.99 -0.40
C HIS A 108 -10.60 -5.56 -0.93
N CYS A 109 -11.51 -5.11 -0.08
CA CYS A 109 -12.84 -4.73 -0.54
C CYS A 109 -12.86 -3.32 -1.18
N GLY A 110 -11.79 -2.52 -1.05
CA GLY A 110 -11.77 -1.10 -1.43
C GLY A 110 -11.19 -0.76 -2.79
N TRP A 111 -10.52 -1.69 -3.48
CA TRP A 111 -9.65 -1.43 -4.64
C TRP A 111 -10.25 -0.48 -5.70
N ASN A 112 -11.46 -0.77 -6.20
CA ASN A 112 -12.06 -0.02 -7.31
C ASN A 112 -12.44 1.43 -6.94
N SER A 113 -12.95 1.67 -5.73
CA SER A 113 -13.32 3.02 -5.28
C SER A 113 -12.16 3.77 -4.63
N THR A 114 -11.12 3.06 -4.20
CA THR A 114 -9.96 3.65 -3.51
C THR A 114 -8.94 4.26 -4.47
N MET A 115 -8.75 3.70 -5.67
CA MET A 115 -7.88 4.34 -6.66
C MET A 115 -8.40 5.71 -7.10
N GLU A 116 -9.72 5.86 -7.22
CA GLU A 116 -10.36 7.15 -7.51
C GLU A 116 -10.22 8.12 -6.33
N ALA A 117 -10.36 7.64 -5.09
CA ALA A 117 -10.23 8.45 -3.88
C ALA A 117 -8.78 8.90 -3.59
N VAL A 118 -7.80 8.00 -3.79
CA VAL A 118 -6.37 8.31 -3.65
C VAL A 118 -5.92 9.31 -4.72
N ALA A 119 -6.44 9.20 -5.95
CA ALA A 119 -6.25 10.21 -6.99
C ALA A 119 -6.94 11.56 -6.65
N SER A 120 -7.95 11.57 -5.78
CA SER A 120 -8.73 12.75 -5.41
C SER A 120 -8.28 13.44 -4.11
N GLY A 121 -7.25 12.92 -3.43
CA GLY A 121 -6.63 13.57 -2.27
C GLY A 121 -7.54 13.70 -1.05
N VAL A 122 -7.87 12.58 -0.39
CA VAL A 122 -8.67 12.61 0.85
C VAL A 122 -7.79 13.04 2.04
N SER A 123 -7.99 14.26 2.50
CA SER A 123 -7.37 14.84 3.71
C SER A 123 -8.35 14.86 4.88
N GLY A 124 -7.98 14.27 6.01
CA GLY A 124 -8.70 14.49 7.28
C GLY A 124 -8.28 13.57 8.42
N GLY A 125 -7.48 14.08 9.36
CA GLY A 125 -7.46 13.84 10.82
C GLY A 125 -7.52 12.44 11.46
N GLY A 126 -7.73 11.35 10.72
CA GLY A 126 -7.82 9.98 11.23
C GLY A 126 -7.54 8.98 10.10
N VAL A 127 -7.32 7.70 10.43
CA VAL A 127 -6.97 6.70 9.41
C VAL A 127 -8.24 6.27 8.66
N ALA A 128 -8.46 6.80 7.47
CA ALA A 128 -9.56 6.39 6.60
C ALA A 128 -9.30 4.97 6.01
N ALA A 129 -9.98 3.94 6.49
CA ALA A 129 -10.10 2.67 5.78
C ALA A 129 -11.13 2.79 4.65
N VAL A 130 -10.70 2.69 3.40
CA VAL A 130 -11.61 2.84 2.26
C VAL A 130 -12.16 1.47 1.86
N GLY A 131 -13.48 1.29 2.00
CA GLY A 131 -14.25 0.11 1.60
C GLY A 131 -14.85 0.23 0.20
N GLY A 132 -15.45 -0.85 -0.31
CA GLY A 132 -15.96 -0.96 -1.68
C GLY A 132 -17.30 -0.29 -1.93
N PRO A 133 -17.95 -0.57 -3.08
CA PRO A 133 -19.28 -0.02 -3.39
C PRO A 133 -20.31 -0.50 -2.36
N GLY A 134 -20.72 0.40 -1.47
CA GLY A 134 -21.64 0.13 -0.35
C GLY A 134 -21.03 0.25 1.04
N ASP A 135 -19.70 0.16 1.15
CA ASP A 135 -18.97 0.32 2.40
C ASP A 135 -18.28 1.69 2.36
N GLY A 136 -18.92 2.71 2.94
CA GLY A 136 -18.33 4.05 3.02
C GLY A 136 -16.94 4.05 3.64
N CYS A 137 -16.15 5.09 3.33
CA CYS A 137 -14.85 5.36 3.96
C CYS A 137 -14.96 5.26 5.49
N GLN A 138 -14.44 4.18 6.08
CA GLN A 138 -14.47 3.94 7.52
C GLN A 138 -13.24 4.59 8.15
N VAL A 139 -13.39 5.72 8.83
CA VAL A 139 -12.30 6.24 9.68
C VAL A 139 -12.07 5.25 10.82
N LEU A 140 -10.93 4.56 10.81
CA LEU A 140 -10.41 3.82 11.95
C LEU A 140 -10.05 4.87 13.02
N GLY A 141 -10.84 4.89 14.08
CA GLY A 141 -10.69 5.75 15.25
C GLY A 141 -9.78 5.18 16.31
#